data_AF-A0A952VI24-F1
#
_entry.id   AF-A0A952VI24-F1
#
_cell.length_a   1.000
_cell.length_b   1.000
_cell.length_c   1.000
_cell.angle_alpha   90.00
_cell.angle_beta   90.00
_cell.angle_gamma   90.00
#
_symmetry.space_group_name_H-M   'P 1'
#
loop_
_entity.id
_entity.type
_entity.pdbx_description
1 polymer ?
#
loop_
_entity_poly.entity_id
_entity_poly.type
_entity_poly.pdbx_seq_one_letter_code
_entity_poly.pdbx_strand_id
1 'polypeptide(L)'
;MALSAISYSVEQEGHMYKNHDKLAKPARGKTFPVSIADAVKLPGVFGFPVPSGYKRITVSLENPDGRSDHGKKVAALYPSELLTIYSVLDDDDTGMAKLALNEALRLFAGLSKEVTVLDRRRISISYCAYWSGKNKLVITKRVRRATSVKYRGDAKFSHAFKPKGIETDEQVVSSLELSAPTT
;
A
#
# COMPACT_ATOMS: atom_id res chain seq x y z
N MET A 1 35.36 -31.57 -12.01
CA MET A 1 35.51 -30.30 -11.27
C MET A 1 34.12 -29.84 -10.84
N ALA A 2 33.79 -29.95 -9.56
CA ALA A 2 32.51 -29.53 -9.02
C ALA A 2 32.66 -28.14 -8.41
N LEU A 3 31.88 -27.18 -8.89
CA LEU A 3 31.78 -25.84 -8.30
C LEU A 3 30.91 -25.95 -7.05
N SER A 4 31.53 -25.86 -5.87
CA SER A 4 30.82 -25.69 -4.61
C SER A 4 30.20 -24.28 -4.58
N ALA A 5 28.87 -24.23 -4.63
CA ALA A 5 28.14 -23.03 -4.30
C ALA A 5 28.36 -22.72 -2.82
N ILE A 6 29.11 -21.67 -2.52
CA ILE A 6 29.19 -21.11 -1.17
C ILE A 6 27.84 -20.41 -0.92
N SER A 7 26.92 -21.16 -0.33
CA SER A 7 25.69 -20.62 0.24
C SER A 7 26.06 -19.75 1.45
N TYR A 8 25.97 -18.44 1.29
CA TYR A 8 25.93 -17.54 2.43
C TYR A 8 24.58 -17.71 3.14
N SER A 9 24.53 -18.63 4.10
CA SER A 9 23.49 -18.63 5.12
C SER A 9 23.78 -17.46 6.04
N VAL A 10 23.17 -16.31 5.76
CA VAL A 10 23.12 -15.24 6.74
C VAL A 10 22.11 -15.68 7.80
N GLU A 11 22.60 -16.29 8.87
CA GLU A 11 21.87 -16.40 10.12
C GLU A 11 21.62 -14.98 10.64
N GLN A 12 20.52 -14.37 10.22
CA GLN A 12 20.01 -13.15 10.84
C GLN A 12 19.35 -13.54 12.16
N GLU A 13 20.09 -13.36 13.25
CA GLU A 13 19.52 -13.31 14.60
C GLU A 13 18.24 -12.47 14.58
N GLY A 14 17.14 -13.06 15.08
CA GLY A 14 15.77 -12.58 14.95
C GLY A 14 15.46 -11.30 15.73
N HIS A 15 16.13 -10.20 15.40
CA HIS A 15 15.73 -8.87 15.85
C HIS A 15 14.51 -8.41 15.07
N MET A 16 13.36 -8.64 15.67
CA MET A 16 12.08 -8.16 15.17
C MET A 16 11.92 -6.68 15.51
N TYR A 17 12.02 -5.83 14.49
CA TYR A 17 11.85 -4.39 14.61
C TYR A 17 10.40 -4.02 14.95
N LYS A 18 10.24 -2.85 15.60
CA LYS A 18 8.92 -2.27 15.87
C LYS A 18 8.32 -1.76 14.54
N ASN A 19 7.05 -2.07 14.30
CA ASN A 19 6.29 -1.45 13.21
C ASN A 19 6.30 0.09 13.35
N HIS A 20 6.46 0.78 12.23
CA HIS A 20 6.54 2.25 12.18
C HIS A 20 5.19 2.88 11.79
N ASP A 21 4.12 2.53 12.51
CA ASP A 21 2.78 2.99 12.15
C ASP A 21 2.64 4.52 12.25
N LYS A 22 1.94 5.11 11.28
CA LYS A 22 1.66 6.56 11.22
C LYS A 22 0.16 6.78 11.36
N LEU A 23 -0.31 7.01 12.58
CA LEU A 23 -1.74 6.99 12.91
C LEU A 23 -2.24 8.43 13.09
N ALA A 24 -2.62 9.08 11.98
CA ALA A 24 -3.20 10.42 12.05
C ALA A 24 -4.58 10.41 12.73
N LYS A 25 -4.93 11.53 13.34
CA LYS A 25 -6.33 11.79 13.73
C LYS A 25 -7.12 12.26 12.50
N PRO A 26 -8.44 12.01 12.46
CA PRO A 26 -9.28 12.55 11.41
C PRO A 26 -9.22 14.09 11.42
N ALA A 27 -9.13 14.69 10.24
CA ALA A 27 -9.26 16.14 10.08
C ALA A 27 -10.72 16.60 10.33
N ARG A 28 -10.93 17.90 10.53
CA ARG A 28 -12.28 18.46 10.70
C ARG A 28 -13.18 18.11 9.51
N GLY A 29 -14.38 17.59 9.76
CA GLY A 29 -15.34 17.19 8.72
C GLY A 29 -15.01 15.85 8.05
N LYS A 30 -14.14 15.04 8.67
CA LYS A 30 -13.72 13.73 8.17
C LYS A 30 -13.76 12.70 9.28
N THR A 31 -13.93 11.43 8.89
CA THR A 31 -13.86 10.28 9.77
C THR A 31 -13.10 9.13 9.11
N PHE A 32 -12.52 8.23 9.91
CA PHE A 32 -11.94 7.00 9.39
C PHE A 32 -12.99 5.88 9.35
N PRO A 33 -13.00 5.03 8.31
CA PRO A 33 -13.94 3.91 8.20
C PRO A 33 -13.74 2.82 9.27
N VAL A 34 -12.62 2.87 10.01
CA VAL A 34 -12.25 1.94 11.08
C VAL A 34 -11.57 2.67 12.22
N SER A 35 -11.65 2.09 13.43
CA SER A 35 -10.91 2.60 14.58
C SER A 35 -9.40 2.39 14.40
N ILE A 36 -8.60 3.20 15.10
CA ILE A 36 -7.13 3.04 15.11
C ILE A 36 -6.72 1.65 15.60
N ALA A 37 -7.40 1.14 16.64
CA ALA A 37 -7.12 -0.16 17.23
C ALA A 37 -7.43 -1.32 16.27
N ASP A 38 -8.44 -1.17 15.42
CA ASP A 38 -8.77 -2.16 14.41
C ASP A 38 -7.83 -2.06 13.22
N ALA A 39 -7.51 -0.84 12.77
CA ALA A 39 -6.63 -0.58 11.64
C ALA A 39 -5.28 -1.32 11.76
N VAL A 40 -4.67 -1.32 12.95
CA VAL A 40 -3.40 -2.00 13.20
C VAL A 40 -3.48 -3.53 13.18
N LYS A 41 -4.69 -4.11 13.32
CA LYS A 41 -4.92 -5.56 13.28
C LYS A 41 -5.25 -6.07 11.89
N LEU A 42 -5.83 -5.22 11.03
CA LEU A 42 -6.29 -5.59 9.68
C LEU A 42 -5.24 -6.36 8.88
N PRO A 43 -3.94 -6.01 8.91
CA PRO A 43 -2.97 -6.77 8.14
C PRO A 43 -2.85 -8.24 8.50
N GLY A 44 -2.96 -8.57 9.79
CA GLY A 44 -2.95 -9.95 10.26
C GLY A 44 -4.26 -10.66 9.91
N VAL A 45 -5.40 -9.97 10.03
CA VAL A 45 -6.73 -10.51 9.70
C VAL A 45 -6.82 -10.93 8.23
N PHE A 46 -6.29 -10.10 7.32
CA PHE A 46 -6.33 -10.36 5.88
C PHE A 46 -5.12 -11.16 5.36
N GLY A 47 -4.14 -11.46 6.23
CA GLY A 47 -2.99 -12.30 5.89
C GLY A 47 -2.02 -11.69 4.89
N PHE A 48 -1.72 -10.39 5.01
CA PHE A 48 -0.73 -9.75 4.12
C PHE A 48 0.68 -10.29 4.38
N PRO A 49 1.52 -10.40 3.32
CA PRO A 49 2.92 -10.77 3.47
C PRO A 49 3.66 -9.85 4.44
N VAL A 50 4.43 -10.45 5.35
CA VAL A 50 5.19 -9.72 6.37
C VAL A 50 6.58 -9.36 5.83
N PRO A 51 6.97 -8.07 5.83
CA PRO A 51 8.32 -7.68 5.44
C PRO A 51 9.37 -8.27 6.39
N SER A 52 10.53 -8.66 5.87
CA SER A 52 11.63 -9.18 6.69
C SER A 52 12.00 -8.23 7.83
N GLY A 53 12.13 -8.77 9.04
CA GLY A 53 12.43 -8.01 10.26
C GLY A 53 11.22 -7.32 10.90
N TYR A 54 10.00 -7.43 10.37
CA TYR A 54 8.79 -6.84 10.96
C TYR A 54 7.82 -7.89 11.49
N LYS A 55 6.93 -7.49 12.41
CA LYS A 55 5.81 -8.34 12.90
C LYS A 55 4.67 -8.46 11.90
N ARG A 56 4.43 -7.37 11.18
CA ARG A 56 3.36 -7.21 10.19
C ARG A 56 3.74 -6.11 9.20
N ILE A 57 2.92 -5.89 8.19
CA ILE A 57 3.02 -4.67 7.40
C ILE A 57 2.71 -3.44 8.29
N THR A 58 3.39 -2.34 8.02
CA THR A 58 3.12 -1.06 8.70
C THR A 58 1.76 -0.53 8.27
N VAL A 59 1.09 0.23 9.14
CA VAL A 59 -0.19 0.88 8.83
C VAL A 59 -0.06 2.40 8.91
N SER A 60 -0.62 3.10 7.92
CA SER A 60 -0.75 4.57 7.89
C SER A 60 -2.23 4.93 7.84
N LEU A 61 -2.65 5.87 8.68
CA LEU A 61 -3.94 6.53 8.60
C LEU A 61 -3.71 7.94 8.06
N GLU A 62 -4.32 8.26 6.92
CA GLU A 62 -4.07 9.51 6.21
C GLU A 62 -5.38 10.24 5.89
N ASN A 63 -5.33 11.56 5.95
CA ASN A 63 -6.42 12.40 5.46
C ASN A 63 -6.14 12.72 3.99
N PRO A 64 -6.82 12.10 3.01
CA PRO A 64 -6.52 12.36 1.62
C PRO A 64 -6.95 13.78 1.24
N ASP A 65 -6.15 14.43 0.42
CA ASP A 65 -6.48 15.68 -0.23
C ASP A 65 -6.90 15.40 -1.68
N GLY A 66 -8.11 15.86 -2.04
CA GLY A 66 -8.64 15.75 -3.40
C GLY A 66 -9.35 14.44 -3.74
N ARG A 67 -9.90 14.40 -4.95
CA ARG A 67 -10.53 13.22 -5.59
C ARG A 67 -9.69 12.80 -6.79
N SER A 68 -9.66 11.50 -7.07
CA SER A 68 -9.15 10.94 -8.32
C SER A 68 -10.30 10.79 -9.31
N ASP A 69 -9.99 10.64 -10.60
CA ASP A 69 -10.95 10.29 -11.65
C ASP A 69 -11.69 8.97 -11.35
N HIS A 70 -11.06 8.10 -10.55
CA HIS A 70 -11.63 6.83 -10.08
C HIS A 70 -12.52 6.97 -8.82
N GLY A 71 -12.53 8.13 -8.18
CA GLY A 71 -13.30 8.41 -6.96
C GLY A 71 -12.44 8.82 -5.76
N LYS A 72 -12.99 8.62 -4.56
CA LYS A 72 -12.35 8.92 -3.27
C LYS A 72 -11.43 7.76 -2.88
N LYS A 73 -10.20 8.04 -2.48
CA LYS A 73 -9.31 6.97 -1.99
C LYS A 73 -9.83 6.45 -0.64
N VAL A 74 -9.89 5.13 -0.50
CA VAL A 74 -10.28 4.45 0.75
C VAL A 74 -9.10 3.70 1.35
N ALA A 75 -8.29 3.05 0.52
CA ALA A 75 -7.06 2.39 0.96
C ALA A 75 -5.99 2.35 -0.15
N ALA A 76 -4.74 2.15 0.24
CA ALA A 76 -3.66 1.81 -0.66
C ALA A 76 -2.73 0.76 -0.03
N LEU A 77 -2.36 -0.27 -0.78
CA LEU A 77 -1.40 -1.28 -0.36
C LEU A 77 -0.09 -1.14 -1.12
N TYR A 78 1.00 -1.10 -0.38
CA TYR A 78 2.37 -1.29 -0.84
C TYR A 78 2.83 -2.66 -0.31
N PRO A 79 2.75 -3.75 -1.11
CA PRO A 79 2.73 -5.15 -0.63
C PRO A 79 3.88 -5.59 0.28
N SER A 80 4.97 -4.84 0.39
CA SER A 80 6.11 -5.18 1.25
C SER A 80 6.57 -4.02 2.14
N GLU A 81 5.70 -3.04 2.38
CA GLU A 81 6.04 -1.82 3.09
C GLU A 81 4.92 -1.33 3.99
N LEU A 82 3.77 -0.98 3.40
CA LEU A 82 2.76 -0.17 4.06
C LEU A 82 1.34 -0.46 3.56
N LEU A 83 0.38 -0.49 4.47
CA LEU A 83 -1.04 -0.32 4.19
C LEU A 83 -1.47 1.08 4.64
N THR A 84 -1.97 1.89 3.71
CA THR A 84 -2.57 3.19 4.02
C THR A 84 -4.09 3.07 4.00
N ILE A 85 -4.76 3.60 5.02
CA ILE A 85 -6.21 3.73 5.10
C ILE A 85 -6.53 5.22 5.15
N TYR A 86 -7.49 5.63 4.32
CA TYR A 86 -7.83 7.03 4.15
C TYR A 86 -9.11 7.41 4.89
N SER A 87 -9.17 8.64 5.39
CA SER A 87 -10.42 9.19 5.93
C SER A 87 -11.40 9.56 4.81
N VAL A 88 -12.69 9.50 5.13
CA VAL A 88 -13.82 9.91 4.29
C VAL A 88 -14.48 11.16 4.88
N LEU A 89 -15.35 11.83 4.12
CA LEU A 89 -16.09 12.98 4.64
C LEU A 89 -17.13 12.51 5.66
N ASP A 90 -17.46 13.34 6.65
CA ASP A 90 -18.47 12.97 7.67
C ASP A 90 -19.87 12.75 7.06
N ASP A 91 -20.17 13.42 5.94
CA ASP A 91 -21.43 13.26 5.20
C ASP A 91 -21.46 11.98 4.34
N ASP A 92 -20.36 11.24 4.25
CA ASP A 92 -20.32 9.96 3.56
C ASP A 92 -20.95 8.86 4.42
N ASP A 93 -21.61 7.90 3.76
CA ASP A 93 -22.09 6.69 4.43
C ASP A 93 -20.89 5.90 4.99
N THR A 94 -20.68 6.02 6.30
CA THR A 94 -19.56 5.38 7.01
C THR A 94 -19.68 3.85 6.97
N GLY A 95 -20.91 3.31 6.93
CA GLY A 95 -21.17 1.88 6.76
C GLY A 95 -20.67 1.38 5.41
N MET A 96 -21.01 2.11 4.34
CA MET A 96 -20.52 1.82 3.00
C MET A 96 -19.01 2.03 2.87
N ALA A 97 -18.44 3.05 3.50
CA ALA A 97 -16.99 3.26 3.51
C ALA A 97 -16.25 2.10 4.20
N LYS A 98 -16.79 1.58 5.31
CA LYS A 98 -16.26 0.39 6.00
C LYS A 98 -16.38 -0.86 5.14
N LEU A 99 -17.50 -1.05 4.46
CA LEU A 99 -17.71 -2.17 3.54
C LEU A 99 -16.73 -2.09 2.36
N ALA A 100 -16.57 -0.91 1.75
CA ALA A 100 -15.61 -0.65 0.68
C ALA A 100 -14.17 -0.94 1.13
N LEU A 101 -13.80 -0.54 2.35
CA LEU A 101 -12.48 -0.86 2.91
C LEU A 101 -12.28 -2.37 3.05
N ASN A 102 -13.24 -3.10 3.61
CA ASN A 102 -13.11 -4.55 3.80
C ASN A 102 -12.97 -5.30 2.46
N GLU A 103 -13.77 -4.95 1.46
CA GLU A 103 -13.65 -5.56 0.13
C GLU A 103 -12.33 -5.19 -0.55
N ALA A 104 -11.87 -3.94 -0.39
CA ALA A 104 -10.55 -3.53 -0.88
C ALA A 104 -9.42 -4.36 -0.25
N LEU A 105 -9.45 -4.58 1.07
CA LEU A 105 -8.45 -5.38 1.77
C LEU A 105 -8.47 -6.84 1.33
N ARG A 106 -9.65 -7.42 1.09
CA ARG A 106 -9.77 -8.78 0.54
C ARG A 106 -9.12 -8.88 -0.84
N LEU A 107 -9.41 -7.94 -1.74
CA LEU A 107 -8.82 -7.90 -3.08
C LEU A 107 -7.31 -7.68 -3.03
N PHE A 108 -6.85 -6.75 -2.18
CA PHE A 108 -5.43 -6.53 -1.95
C PHE A 108 -4.71 -7.78 -1.46
N ALA A 109 -5.34 -8.60 -0.62
CA ALA A 109 -4.71 -9.82 -0.10
C ALA A 109 -4.44 -10.82 -1.23
N GLY A 110 -5.38 -10.97 -2.17
CA GLY A 110 -5.17 -11.75 -3.39
C GLY A 110 -4.03 -11.18 -4.24
N LEU A 111 -4.10 -9.89 -4.57
CA LEU A 111 -3.12 -9.21 -5.43
C LEU A 111 -1.70 -9.20 -4.84
N SER A 112 -1.57 -9.11 -3.51
CA SER A 112 -0.27 -9.07 -2.83
C SER A 112 0.54 -10.36 -2.97
N LYS A 113 -0.12 -11.50 -3.19
CA LYS A 113 0.54 -12.81 -3.38
C LYS A 113 1.23 -12.93 -4.73
N GLU A 114 0.77 -12.16 -5.72
CA GLU A 114 1.28 -12.21 -7.10
C GLU A 114 2.51 -11.31 -7.30
N VAL A 115 2.82 -10.43 -6.33
CA VAL A 115 3.90 -9.46 -6.47
C VAL A 115 5.23 -10.10 -6.10
N THR A 116 6.05 -10.39 -7.10
CA THR A 116 7.48 -10.60 -6.90
C THR A 116 8.10 -9.28 -6.45
N VAL A 117 8.86 -9.29 -5.35
CA VAL A 117 9.56 -8.11 -4.84
C VAL A 117 10.62 -7.69 -5.86
N LEU A 118 10.26 -6.78 -6.76
CA LEU A 118 11.20 -6.13 -7.67
C LEU A 118 12.09 -5.16 -6.87
N ASP A 119 13.28 -4.87 -7.40
CA ASP A 119 14.23 -3.92 -6.81
C ASP A 119 13.54 -2.61 -6.41
N ARG A 120 13.28 -2.46 -5.09
CA ARG A 120 12.43 -1.42 -4.50
C ARG A 120 12.89 -0.01 -4.83
N ARG A 121 14.16 0.16 -5.24
CA ARG A 121 14.74 1.46 -5.57
C ARG A 121 14.36 1.95 -6.97
N ARG A 122 14.00 1.05 -7.88
CA ARG A 122 13.74 1.38 -9.29
C ARG A 122 12.30 1.17 -9.71
N ILE A 123 11.60 0.19 -9.13
CA ILE A 123 10.21 -0.09 -9.46
C ILE A 123 9.44 -0.23 -8.15
N SER A 124 8.37 0.55 -7.99
CA SER A 124 7.41 0.35 -6.90
C SER A 124 6.02 0.06 -7.46
N ILE A 125 5.41 -0.98 -6.91
CA ILE A 125 4.04 -1.38 -7.24
C ILE A 125 3.18 -1.07 -6.01
N SER A 126 2.09 -0.35 -6.22
CA SER A 126 1.07 -0.14 -5.22
C SER A 126 -0.30 -0.44 -5.79
N TYR A 127 -1.22 -0.92 -4.96
CA TYR A 127 -2.62 -1.06 -5.30
C TYR A 127 -3.41 0.02 -4.60
N CYS A 128 -4.29 0.71 -5.31
CA CYS A 128 -5.10 1.79 -4.77
C CYS A 128 -6.58 1.44 -4.91
N ALA A 129 -7.33 1.67 -3.84
CA ALA A 129 -8.76 1.45 -3.79
C ALA A 129 -9.48 2.79 -3.79
N TYR A 130 -10.35 2.96 -4.77
CA TYR A 130 -11.17 4.14 -4.94
C TYR A 130 -12.64 3.77 -4.79
N TRP A 131 -13.35 4.56 -3.99
CA TRP A 131 -14.78 4.45 -3.81
C TRP A 131 -15.46 5.67 -4.40
N SER A 132 -16.46 5.43 -5.23
CA SER A 132 -17.23 6.48 -5.92
C SER A 132 -18.08 7.36 -4.98
N GLY A 133 -18.24 6.98 -3.71
CA GLY A 133 -19.22 7.58 -2.79
C GLY A 133 -20.65 7.04 -2.98
N LYS A 134 -20.82 6.02 -3.84
CA LYS A 134 -22.07 5.26 -4.03
C LYS A 134 -21.77 3.78 -3.82
N ASN A 135 -22.08 2.94 -4.80
CA ASN A 135 -21.95 1.50 -4.69
C ASN A 135 -20.71 0.98 -5.43
N LYS A 136 -19.88 1.82 -6.05
CA LYS A 136 -18.76 1.30 -6.85
C LYS A 136 -17.42 1.42 -6.14
N LEU A 137 -16.70 0.30 -6.07
CA LEU A 137 -15.30 0.17 -5.66
C LEU A 137 -14.44 -0.14 -6.89
N VAL A 138 -13.36 0.62 -7.08
CA VAL A 138 -12.40 0.44 -8.17
C VAL A 138 -11.01 0.20 -7.57
N ILE A 139 -10.36 -0.88 -7.96
CA ILE A 139 -8.98 -1.16 -7.61
C ILE A 139 -8.09 -0.88 -8.81
N THR A 140 -7.08 -0.05 -8.62
CA THR A 140 -6.03 0.17 -9.60
C THR A 140 -4.71 -0.45 -9.14
N LYS A 141 -3.89 -0.85 -10.11
CA LYS A 141 -2.48 -1.14 -9.94
C LYS A 141 -1.70 0.05 -10.46
N ARG A 142 -0.90 0.64 -9.58
CA ARG A 142 0.01 1.72 -9.89
C ARG A 142 1.43 1.20 -9.91
N VAL A 143 2.12 1.37 -11.03
CA VAL A 143 3.54 1.05 -11.20
C VAL A 143 4.30 2.34 -11.36
N ARG A 144 5.20 2.64 -10.42
CA ARG A 144 6.15 3.75 -10.53
C ARG A 144 7.51 3.20 -10.91
N ARG A 145 8.13 3.78 -11.94
CA ARG A 145 9.47 3.44 -12.38
C ARG A 145 10.38 4.65 -12.24
N ALA A 146 11.44 4.52 -11.45
CA ALA A 146 12.44 5.53 -11.24
C ALA A 146 13.69 5.20 -12.06
N THR A 147 14.08 6.10 -12.97
CA THR A 147 15.32 5.94 -13.74
C THR A 147 16.49 6.55 -12.97
N SER A 148 17.46 5.74 -12.55
CA SER A 148 18.66 6.25 -11.87
C SER A 148 19.61 6.94 -12.86
N VAL A 149 20.20 8.07 -12.47
CA VAL A 149 21.32 8.68 -13.21
C VAL A 149 22.52 7.72 -13.19
N LYS A 150 23.16 7.46 -14.34
CA LYS A 150 24.45 6.76 -14.36
C LYS A 150 25.51 7.68 -13.77
N TYR A 151 26.15 7.27 -12.68
CA TYR A 151 27.29 7.98 -12.12
C TYR A 151 28.42 8.02 -13.17
N ARG A 152 28.83 9.23 -13.57
CA ARG A 152 30.07 9.47 -14.29
C ARG A 152 31.05 10.04 -13.26
N GLY A 153 32.28 9.53 -13.21
CA GLY A 153 33.25 9.74 -12.12
C GLY A 153 33.44 11.18 -11.62
N ASP A 154 33.12 12.18 -12.46
CA ASP A 154 33.24 13.61 -12.17
C ASP A 154 31.99 14.25 -11.52
N ALA A 155 30.88 13.51 -11.42
CA ALA A 155 29.65 14.00 -10.79
C ALA A 155 29.76 13.92 -9.26
N LYS A 156 29.26 14.91 -8.52
CA LYS A 156 29.19 14.83 -7.05
C LYS A 156 28.37 13.61 -6.63
N PHE A 157 28.88 12.81 -5.68
CA PHE A 157 28.25 11.57 -5.20
C PHE A 157 26.80 11.77 -4.71
N SER A 158 26.47 12.98 -4.21
CA SER A 158 25.11 13.38 -3.80
C SER A 158 24.08 13.43 -4.94
N HIS A 159 24.52 13.50 -6.20
CA HIS A 159 23.65 13.46 -7.38
C HIS A 159 23.51 12.06 -7.99
N ALA A 160 24.32 11.09 -7.56
CA ALA A 160 24.36 9.73 -8.13
C ALA A 160 23.08 8.91 -7.85
N PHE A 161 22.34 9.26 -6.80
CA PHE A 161 21.20 8.47 -6.31
C PHE A 161 19.84 9.16 -6.52
N LYS A 162 19.80 10.36 -7.10
CA LYS A 162 18.54 11.03 -7.41
C LYS A 162 17.94 10.46 -8.72
N PRO A 163 16.63 10.14 -8.75
CA PRO A 163 16.00 9.69 -9.98
C PRO A 163 16.00 10.81 -11.02
N LYS A 164 16.40 10.49 -12.26
CA LYS A 164 16.39 11.39 -13.42
C LYS A 164 14.97 11.65 -13.94
N GLY A 165 14.10 10.67 -13.76
CA GLY A 165 12.70 10.71 -14.17
C GLY A 165 11.90 9.68 -13.37
N ILE A 166 10.61 9.97 -13.21
CA ILE A 166 9.64 9.09 -12.57
C ILE A 166 8.51 8.90 -13.57
N GLU A 167 8.35 7.67 -14.06
CA GLU A 167 7.21 7.27 -14.87
C GLU A 167 6.17 6.62 -13.95
N THR A 168 4.90 7.00 -14.10
CA THR A 168 3.79 6.38 -13.38
C THR A 168 2.80 5.85 -14.39
N ASP A 169 2.50 4.57 -14.28
CA ASP A 169 1.39 3.92 -14.97
C ASP A 169 0.35 3.49 -13.92
N GLU A 170 -0.92 3.76 -14.15
CA GLU A 170 -2.03 3.40 -13.27
C GLU A 170 -3.15 2.76 -14.09
N GLN A 171 -3.45 1.50 -13.79
CA GLN A 171 -4.40 0.69 -14.56
C GLN A 171 -5.46 0.09 -13.63
N VAL A 172 -6.71 0.07 -14.07
CA VAL A 172 -7.78 -0.61 -13.35
C VAL A 172 -7.57 -2.12 -13.44
N VAL A 173 -7.50 -2.77 -12.28
CA VAL A 173 -7.35 -4.23 -12.18
C VAL A 173 -8.59 -4.93 -11.64
N SER A 174 -9.48 -4.20 -10.96
CA SER A 174 -10.77 -4.73 -10.54
C SER A 174 -11.79 -3.61 -10.37
N SER A 175 -13.05 -3.92 -10.62
CA SER A 175 -14.19 -3.04 -10.35
C SER A 175 -15.31 -3.91 -9.77
N LEU A 176 -15.87 -3.46 -8.65
CA LEU A 176 -16.91 -4.18 -7.91
C LEU A 176 -18.06 -3.24 -7.57
N GLU A 177 -19.29 -3.72 -7.73
CA GLU A 177 -20.47 -3.09 -7.15
C GLU A 177 -20.67 -3.65 -5.73
N LEU A 178 -20.84 -2.73 -4.80
CA LEU A 178 -21.01 -2.91 -3.38
C LEU A 178 -22.50 -2.89 -3.08
N SER A 179 -23.03 -4.02 -2.64
CA SER A 179 -24.37 -4.10 -2.05
C SER A 179 -24.24 -4.18 -0.54
N ALA A 180 -25.06 -3.41 0.18
CA ALA A 180 -25.24 -3.64 1.60
C ALA A 180 -25.68 -5.10 1.82
N PRO A 181 -25.17 -5.81 2.85
CA PRO A 181 -25.63 -7.15 3.14
C PRO A 181 -27.14 -7.10 3.42
N THR A 182 -27.92 -7.86 2.65
CA THR A 182 -29.34 -8.07 2.91
C THR A 182 -29.44 -8.78 4.26
N THR A 183 -30.06 -8.11 5.24
CA THR A 183 -30.28 -8.61 6.60
C THR A 183 -31.07 -9.91 6.59
#